data_AF-A0A3C0I1E2-F1
#
_entry.id   AF-A0A3C0I1E2-F1
#
_cell.length_a   1.000
_cell.length_b   1.000
_cell.length_c   1.000
_cell.angle_alpha   90.00
_cell.angle_beta   90.00
_cell.angle_gamma   90.00
#
_symmetry.space_group_name_H-M   'P 1'
#
loop_
_entity.id
_entity.type
_entity.pdbx_description
1 polymer ?
#
loop_
_entity_poly.entity_id
_entity_poly.type
_entity_poly.pdbx_seq_one_letter_code
_entity_poly.pdbx_strand_id
1 'polypeptide(L)'
;MSVGPNDVVIFYYSGHGVNLNKGSKWPALVLGGRLLDLDEVKARIKAKNPRFLMVFADACNNLVQVISSFRGTKGMPRAKNYRQLFLNYRGDIMASSSIPGQKSWGNNGEGGFFTQAFLNHLNEELASASTPSWEEIMERAKKPLPTYNSEQPFQHPQYEINIRRVEASLQPSEASIHSSAIPPLAPAIKPPLILPPQIEAEKQSAEPLVAHDDLSIQVLPSSPFHLGDTMRLKVRNGGREKGYLLVWDINSAGQITRIFPNQFDQKHALGAGKTKTIPENAYSGFGFTIVEPVGQSVLVALLVKKHQVQTVLSERFEGLEAPSAAQALQRLRGQLKQKLGENGWLMNTLDYDIVD
;
A
#
# COMPACT_ATOMS: atom_id res chain seq x y z
N MET A 1 15.36 18.32 -11.98
CA MET A 1 14.80 17.00 -12.48
C MET A 1 15.01 16.88 -14.00
N SER A 2 15.72 15.85 -14.42
CA SER A 2 15.92 15.62 -15.86
C SER A 2 14.72 14.86 -16.45
N VAL A 3 13.95 15.48 -17.49
CA VAL A 3 12.77 14.85 -18.16
C VAL A 3 13.07 14.77 -19.66
N GLY A 4 13.11 13.47 -20.11
CA GLY A 4 13.32 13.28 -21.55
C GLY A 4 11.99 13.26 -22.34
N PRO A 5 11.99 13.39 -23.66
CA PRO A 5 10.82 13.54 -24.53
C PRO A 5 9.98 12.25 -24.57
N ASN A 6 10.53 11.12 -23.97
CA ASN A 6 9.71 9.89 -23.97
C ASN A 6 9.23 9.57 -22.54
N ASP A 7 9.46 10.48 -21.68
CA ASP A 7 9.10 10.19 -20.28
C ASP A 7 7.62 10.51 -20.03
N VAL A 8 7.07 9.69 -19.12
CA VAL A 8 5.76 10.01 -18.52
C VAL A 8 5.98 10.64 -17.14
N VAL A 9 5.33 11.75 -16.96
CA VAL A 9 5.52 12.42 -15.66
C VAL A 9 4.15 12.57 -14.99
N ILE A 10 4.15 12.18 -13.71
CA ILE A 10 2.90 12.37 -12.94
C ILE A 10 3.22 13.26 -11.73
N PHE A 11 2.51 14.34 -11.74
CA PHE A 11 2.52 15.18 -10.52
C PHE A 11 1.21 15.05 -9.75
N TYR A 12 1.37 14.68 -8.47
CA TYR A 12 0.15 14.53 -7.65
C TYR A 12 0.35 15.26 -6.31
N TYR A 13 -0.72 16.06 -6.02
CA TYR A 13 -0.66 16.78 -4.73
C TYR A 13 -1.96 16.53 -3.95
N SER A 14 -1.71 16.15 -2.66
CA SER A 14 -2.86 16.05 -1.73
C SER A 14 -2.57 16.87 -0.47
N GLY A 15 -3.43 17.80 -0.35
CA GLY A 15 -3.19 18.69 0.81
C GLY A 15 -4.10 19.92 0.74
N HIS A 16 -3.69 20.97 1.48
CA HIS A 16 -4.53 22.19 1.49
C HIS A 16 -4.39 22.97 0.18
N GLY A 17 -5.53 23.63 -0.14
CA GLY A 17 -5.52 24.47 -1.37
C GLY A 17 -6.55 25.59 -1.24
N VAL A 18 -6.21 26.59 -2.05
CA VAL A 18 -7.19 27.70 -2.05
C VAL A 18 -7.34 28.18 -3.50
N ASN A 19 -8.50 28.74 -3.74
CA ASN A 19 -8.62 29.45 -5.04
C ASN A 19 -8.29 30.94 -4.88
N LEU A 20 -7.25 31.40 -5.53
CA LEU A 20 -6.68 32.76 -5.30
C LEU A 20 -7.49 33.80 -6.06
N ASN A 21 -8.93 33.55 -6.42
CA ASN A 21 -9.84 34.47 -7.14
C ASN A 21 -9.10 35.29 -8.20
N LYS A 22 -8.19 34.70 -8.97
CA LYS A 22 -7.49 35.39 -10.08
C LYS A 22 -8.01 34.86 -11.42
N GLY A 23 -9.22 34.19 -11.40
CA GLY A 23 -9.79 33.79 -12.72
C GLY A 23 -9.36 32.36 -13.10
N SER A 24 -8.45 31.76 -12.17
CA SER A 24 -8.02 30.39 -12.51
C SER A 24 -9.07 29.36 -12.07
N LYS A 25 -9.19 28.37 -12.94
CA LYS A 25 -10.16 27.28 -12.65
C LYS A 25 -9.55 26.26 -11.68
N TRP A 26 -8.18 26.50 -11.37
CA TRP A 26 -7.50 25.43 -10.61
C TRP A 26 -7.03 25.97 -9.26
N PRO A 27 -6.91 25.05 -8.30
CA PRO A 27 -6.50 25.50 -6.97
C PRO A 27 -5.00 25.87 -6.92
N ALA A 28 -4.74 26.77 -5.98
CA ALA A 28 -3.33 26.95 -5.58
C ALA A 28 -2.98 26.02 -4.41
N LEU A 29 -1.77 25.42 -4.48
CA LEU A 29 -1.35 24.47 -3.42
C LEU A 29 -0.63 25.19 -2.28
N VAL A 30 -0.92 24.75 -1.13
CA VAL A 30 -0.22 25.34 0.03
C VAL A 30 0.98 24.44 0.37
N LEU A 31 2.20 25.00 0.21
CA LEU A 31 3.46 24.28 0.50
C LEU A 31 4.36 25.12 1.40
N GLY A 32 4.51 24.59 2.63
CA GLY A 32 5.45 25.30 3.53
C GLY A 32 5.05 26.77 3.71
N GLY A 33 3.71 27.16 3.64
CA GLY A 33 3.21 28.53 3.89
C GLY A 33 3.17 29.38 2.61
N ARG A 34 3.54 28.74 1.50
CA ARG A 34 3.48 29.46 0.21
C ARG A 34 2.41 28.82 -0.68
N LEU A 35 2.02 29.72 -1.64
CA LEU A 35 0.98 29.23 -2.56
C LEU A 35 1.60 29.01 -3.95
N LEU A 36 1.36 27.82 -4.34
CA LEU A 36 1.83 27.49 -5.70
C LEU A 36 0.63 27.12 -6.57
N ASP A 37 0.48 27.93 -7.72
CA ASP A 37 -0.66 27.68 -8.63
C ASP A 37 -0.45 26.39 -9.43
N LEU A 38 -1.58 25.69 -9.44
CA LEU A 38 -1.46 24.40 -10.16
C LEU A 38 -1.17 24.65 -11.65
N ASP A 39 -1.65 25.80 -12.20
CA ASP A 39 -1.30 26.16 -13.60
C ASP A 39 0.21 26.31 -13.76
N GLU A 40 0.74 26.92 -12.75
CA GLU A 40 2.21 27.12 -12.83
C GLU A 40 2.96 25.78 -12.76
N VAL A 41 2.49 24.89 -11.96
CA VAL A 41 3.14 23.56 -11.90
C VAL A 41 3.08 22.88 -13.27
N LYS A 42 1.82 22.85 -13.84
CA LYS A 42 1.70 22.21 -15.16
C LYS A 42 2.62 22.88 -16.20
N ALA A 43 2.68 24.25 -16.21
CA ALA A 43 3.48 24.95 -17.22
C ALA A 43 4.98 24.63 -17.06
N ARG A 44 5.41 24.49 -15.77
CA ARG A 44 6.86 24.26 -15.55
C ARG A 44 7.25 22.85 -15.98
N ILE A 45 6.39 21.91 -15.70
CA ILE A 45 6.77 20.52 -16.06
C ILE A 45 6.59 20.32 -17.57
N LYS A 46 5.49 20.91 -18.07
CA LYS A 46 5.27 20.79 -19.52
C LYS A 46 6.44 21.37 -20.32
N ALA A 47 7.10 22.43 -19.89
CA ALA A 47 8.22 23.08 -20.61
C ALA A 47 9.40 22.10 -20.78
N LYS A 48 9.32 20.99 -20.03
CA LYS A 48 10.43 20.02 -20.15
C LYS A 48 10.10 18.97 -21.22
N ASN A 49 8.91 19.14 -21.85
CA ASN A 49 8.46 18.39 -23.04
C ASN A 49 8.42 16.89 -22.79
N PRO A 50 7.69 16.44 -21.72
CA PRO A 50 7.50 15.00 -21.58
C PRO A 50 6.55 14.43 -22.65
N ARG A 51 6.72 13.24 -22.87
CA ARG A 51 5.75 12.64 -23.82
C ARG A 51 4.32 12.74 -23.29
N PHE A 52 4.17 12.38 -22.02
CA PHE A 52 2.82 12.38 -21.40
C PHE A 52 2.92 12.95 -19.99
N LEU A 53 2.01 13.94 -19.69
CA LEU A 53 2.03 14.61 -18.37
C LEU A 53 0.63 14.52 -17.75
N MET A 54 0.69 14.07 -16.46
CA MET A 54 -0.55 14.15 -15.65
C MET A 54 -0.31 14.98 -14.39
N VAL A 55 -1.24 15.98 -14.26
CA VAL A 55 -1.13 16.85 -13.07
C VAL A 55 -2.47 16.81 -12.33
N PHE A 56 -2.39 16.33 -11.04
CA PHE A 56 -3.63 16.21 -10.24
C PHE A 56 -3.46 16.92 -8.90
N ALA A 57 -4.65 17.46 -8.52
CA ALA A 57 -4.62 18.04 -7.15
C ALA A 57 -5.90 17.64 -6.41
N ASP A 58 -5.72 17.00 -5.36
CA ASP A 58 -6.81 16.80 -4.40
C ASP A 58 -6.77 17.86 -3.28
N ALA A 59 -7.28 18.99 -3.54
CA ALA A 59 -7.17 20.14 -2.62
C ALA A 59 -8.41 21.03 -2.77
N CYS A 60 -8.72 21.80 -1.70
CA CYS A 60 -9.88 22.73 -1.77
C CYS A 60 -9.66 23.78 -2.86
N ASN A 61 -10.86 24.02 -3.37
CA ASN A 61 -10.86 25.14 -4.34
C ASN A 61 -11.84 26.23 -3.92
N ASN A 62 -12.01 26.40 -2.72
CA ASN A 62 -12.95 27.35 -2.07
C ASN A 62 -12.18 28.35 -1.21
N LEU A 63 -12.79 29.35 -0.77
CA LEU A 63 -12.33 30.32 0.27
C LEU A 63 -12.79 29.86 1.65
N VAL A 64 -12.21 28.78 2.25
CA VAL A 64 -12.05 27.99 3.48
C VAL A 64 -13.44 27.55 3.99
N GLN A 65 -13.72 26.29 4.83
CA GLN A 65 -13.61 24.87 5.25
C GLN A 65 -14.96 24.40 5.79
N VAL A 66 -15.52 22.99 5.62
CA VAL A 66 -15.32 21.67 6.20
C VAL A 66 -16.62 20.87 5.99
N ILE A 67 -16.66 19.31 5.81
CA ILE A 67 -16.36 17.90 5.45
C ILE A 67 -17.61 17.06 5.71
N SER A 68 -17.96 15.80 4.75
CA SER A 68 -17.85 14.33 4.93
C SER A 68 -18.72 13.59 3.95
N SER A 69 -18.39 12.27 3.49
CA SER A 69 -17.92 11.11 2.72
C SER A 69 -19.06 10.11 2.53
N PHE A 70 -18.85 9.23 1.20
CA PHE A 70 -19.48 7.96 0.81
C PHE A 70 -18.54 7.21 -0.15
N ARG A 71 -18.66 5.79 -0.39
CA ARG A 71 -18.06 4.50 -0.76
C ARG A 71 -18.55 4.08 -2.15
N GLY A 72 -17.61 3.51 -3.06
CA GLY A 72 -17.99 2.73 -4.26
C GLY A 72 -16.89 1.70 -4.60
N THR A 73 -17.10 0.67 -5.60
CA THR A 73 -17.03 -0.74 -6.01
C THR A 73 -15.82 -0.95 -6.93
N LYS A 74 -15.26 -2.50 -7.34
CA LYS A 74 -14.35 -3.66 -7.28
C LYS A 74 -14.20 -4.26 -8.68
N GLY A 75 -12.64 -4.22 -9.35
CA GLY A 75 -12.12 -5.19 -10.35
C GLY A 75 -10.59 -5.20 -10.34
N MET A 76 -9.83 -6.56 -10.97
CA MET A 76 -8.37 -6.75 -11.00
C MET A 76 -7.77 -6.08 -12.25
N PRO A 77 -6.70 -5.17 -12.03
CA PRO A 77 -6.08 -4.45 -13.14
C PRO A 77 -5.16 -5.36 -13.97
N ARG A 78 -5.04 -5.19 -15.34
CA ARG A 78 -4.19 -5.94 -16.29
C ARG A 78 -2.99 -5.09 -16.71
N ALA A 79 -1.66 -5.70 -16.61
CA ALA A 79 -0.40 -4.98 -16.91
C ALA A 79 -0.44 -4.38 -18.33
N LYS A 80 -0.96 -5.07 -19.27
CA LYS A 80 -1.04 -4.54 -20.65
C LYS A 80 -1.88 -3.26 -20.72
N ASN A 81 -2.89 -3.18 -19.87
CA ASN A 81 -3.73 -1.97 -19.88
C ASN A 81 -3.00 -0.76 -19.30
N TYR A 82 -2.08 -1.04 -18.39
CA TYR A 82 -1.23 0.07 -17.89
C TYR A 82 -0.31 0.59 -19.01
N ARG A 83 0.24 -0.37 -19.73
CA ARG A 83 1.16 0.07 -20.80
C ARG A 83 0.41 0.88 -21.87
N GLN A 84 -0.80 0.49 -22.09
CA GLN A 84 -1.57 1.22 -23.12
C GLN A 84 -1.95 2.62 -22.64
N LEU A 85 -2.23 2.74 -21.36
CA LEU A 85 -2.65 4.06 -20.85
C LEU A 85 -1.46 5.01 -20.71
N PHE A 86 -0.30 4.39 -20.46
CA PHE A 86 0.76 5.36 -20.09
C PHE A 86 1.78 5.46 -21.23
N LEU A 87 1.76 4.49 -22.14
CA LEU A 87 2.83 4.56 -23.18
C LEU A 87 2.21 4.93 -24.53
N ASN A 88 0.86 4.90 -24.63
CA ASN A 88 0.29 5.09 -25.98
C ASN A 88 -0.40 6.46 -26.09
N TYR A 89 0.04 7.33 -25.20
CA TYR A 89 -0.54 8.68 -25.30
C TYR A 89 0.56 9.74 -25.23
N ARG A 90 0.26 10.83 -25.94
CA ARG A 90 1.05 12.07 -25.81
C ARG A 90 0.12 13.24 -25.45
N GLY A 91 0.72 14.05 -24.68
CA GLY A 91 -0.09 15.24 -24.29
C GLY A 91 -0.18 15.37 -22.77
N ASP A 92 -1.29 16.01 -22.28
CA ASP A 92 -1.32 16.22 -20.82
C ASP A 92 -2.76 16.18 -20.32
N ILE A 93 -2.86 15.71 -19.12
CA ILE A 93 -4.13 15.76 -18.39
C ILE A 93 -3.95 16.56 -17.10
N MET A 94 -4.96 17.46 -16.86
CA MET A 94 -4.99 18.20 -15.59
C MET A 94 -6.36 18.03 -14.92
N ALA A 95 -6.20 17.70 -13.60
CA ALA A 95 -7.48 17.48 -12.90
C ALA A 95 -7.37 17.96 -11.45
N SER A 96 -8.61 18.30 -10.86
CA SER A 96 -8.65 18.67 -9.44
C SER A 96 -9.94 18.12 -8.80
N SER A 97 -9.91 18.03 -7.49
CA SER A 97 -10.98 17.31 -6.76
C SER A 97 -12.23 18.18 -6.61
N SER A 98 -12.08 19.53 -6.95
CA SER A 98 -13.29 20.35 -6.78
C SER A 98 -13.22 21.57 -7.71
N ILE A 99 -14.39 21.97 -8.24
CA ILE A 99 -14.44 23.20 -9.06
C ILE A 99 -14.29 24.42 -8.14
N PRO A 100 -14.08 25.52 -8.77
CA PRO A 100 -13.91 26.74 -7.96
C PRO A 100 -15.08 26.97 -7.02
N GLY A 101 -14.72 27.33 -5.76
CA GLY A 101 -15.78 27.67 -4.79
C GLY A 101 -16.17 26.47 -3.90
N GLN A 102 -15.52 25.32 -4.21
CA GLN A 102 -15.95 24.16 -3.39
C GLN A 102 -14.77 23.66 -2.55
N LYS A 103 -15.16 23.14 -1.44
CA LYS A 103 -14.17 22.37 -0.64
C LYS A 103 -13.92 20.99 -1.26
N SER A 104 -12.66 20.53 -0.83
CA SER A 104 -12.36 19.13 -1.21
C SER A 104 -12.38 18.25 0.05
N TRP A 105 -13.08 17.08 -0.16
CA TRP A 105 -13.32 16.29 1.07
C TRP A 105 -12.54 14.98 0.98
N GLY A 106 -12.22 14.45 2.23
CA GLY A 106 -11.56 13.14 2.33
C GLY A 106 -11.87 12.47 3.66
N ASN A 107 -11.57 11.23 3.73
CA ASN A 107 -11.80 10.51 5.00
C ASN A 107 -10.46 10.23 5.70
N ASN A 108 -10.51 10.24 7.15
CA ASN A 108 -9.30 9.89 7.92
C ASN A 108 -8.91 8.42 7.68
N GLY A 109 -7.98 8.29 6.74
CA GLY A 109 -7.54 6.87 6.62
C GLY A 109 -7.67 6.38 5.18
N GLU A 110 -8.59 6.99 4.23
CA GLU A 110 -8.79 6.47 2.85
C GLU A 110 -8.41 7.52 1.80
N GLY A 111 -7.92 8.72 2.38
CA GLY A 111 -7.45 9.76 1.43
C GLY A 111 -8.61 10.60 0.87
N GLY A 112 -8.43 11.48 -0.11
CA GLY A 112 -9.41 12.44 -0.68
C GLY A 112 -10.47 11.71 -1.54
N PHE A 113 -11.76 12.05 -1.44
CA PHE A 113 -12.85 11.44 -2.23
C PHE A 113 -12.50 11.39 -3.71
N PHE A 114 -11.92 12.48 -4.22
CA PHE A 114 -11.58 12.48 -5.67
C PHE A 114 -10.53 11.42 -5.98
N THR A 115 -9.51 11.45 -5.17
CA THR A 115 -8.45 10.46 -5.44
C THR A 115 -9.02 9.04 -5.40
N GLN A 116 -9.86 8.84 -4.55
CA GLN A 116 -10.46 7.50 -4.47
C GLN A 116 -11.32 7.20 -5.72
N ALA A 117 -12.16 8.13 -5.99
CA ALA A 117 -13.01 7.92 -7.19
C ALA A 117 -12.14 7.71 -8.44
N PHE A 118 -11.11 8.53 -8.52
CA PHE A 118 -10.24 8.38 -9.71
C PHE A 118 -9.60 7.00 -9.73
N LEU A 119 -9.05 6.63 -8.60
CA LEU A 119 -8.35 5.32 -8.60
C LEU A 119 -9.34 4.18 -8.83
N ASN A 120 -10.55 4.38 -8.36
CA ASN A 120 -11.56 3.34 -8.61
C ASN A 120 -11.84 3.19 -10.12
N HIS A 121 -11.98 4.24 -10.74
CA HIS A 121 -12.33 4.14 -12.17
C HIS A 121 -11.11 3.75 -13.01
N LEU A 122 -9.96 4.18 -12.51
CA LEU A 122 -8.75 3.68 -13.21
C LEU A 122 -8.65 2.16 -13.09
N ASN A 123 -8.92 1.79 -11.95
CA ASN A 123 -8.78 0.33 -11.75
C ASN A 123 -9.87 -0.44 -12.51
N GLU A 124 -11.03 0.10 -12.48
CA GLU A 124 -12.09 -0.54 -13.29
C GLU A 124 -11.70 -0.61 -14.78
N GLU A 125 -11.14 0.45 -15.21
CA GLU A 125 -10.76 0.48 -16.64
C GLU A 125 -9.62 -0.51 -16.91
N LEU A 126 -8.81 -0.58 -15.90
CA LEU A 126 -7.66 -1.50 -16.10
C LEU A 126 -8.14 -2.95 -16.05
N ALA A 127 -9.16 -3.13 -15.39
CA ALA A 127 -9.59 -4.54 -15.20
C ALA A 127 -10.54 -4.95 -16.32
N SER A 128 -11.25 -4.05 -16.89
CA SER A 128 -12.41 -4.56 -17.65
C SER A 128 -12.29 -4.15 -19.13
N ALA A 129 -11.38 -3.24 -19.44
CA ALA A 129 -11.47 -2.65 -20.80
C ALA A 129 -10.55 -3.43 -21.74
N SER A 130 -11.11 -3.74 -22.89
CA SER A 130 -10.23 -4.33 -23.94
C SER A 130 -9.28 -3.29 -24.52
N THR A 131 -9.78 -2.03 -24.56
CA THR A 131 -8.92 -0.89 -24.96
C THR A 131 -9.10 0.26 -23.95
N PRO A 132 -8.20 0.35 -22.93
CA PRO A 132 -8.38 1.36 -21.89
C PRO A 132 -8.19 2.79 -22.41
N SER A 133 -8.93 3.77 -21.72
CA SER A 133 -8.93 5.15 -22.24
C SER A 133 -8.94 6.14 -21.07
N TRP A 134 -8.01 7.16 -21.27
CA TRP A 134 -8.00 8.20 -20.21
C TRP A 134 -9.26 9.06 -20.28
N GLU A 135 -9.89 9.17 -21.43
CA GLU A 135 -11.14 9.98 -21.54
C GLU A 135 -12.28 9.31 -20.75
N GLU A 136 -12.31 8.01 -20.88
CA GLU A 136 -13.39 7.32 -20.15
C GLU A 136 -13.16 7.38 -18.63
N ILE A 137 -11.92 7.23 -18.24
CA ILE A 137 -11.61 7.24 -16.79
C ILE A 137 -11.95 8.63 -16.21
N MET A 138 -11.56 9.66 -16.99
CA MET A 138 -11.73 11.02 -16.40
C MET A 138 -13.21 11.42 -16.46
N GLU A 139 -13.88 10.92 -17.46
CA GLU A 139 -15.34 11.23 -17.51
C GLU A 139 -16.07 10.58 -16.34
N ARG A 140 -15.68 9.40 -15.93
CA ARG A 140 -16.35 8.76 -14.77
C ARG A 140 -15.91 9.42 -13.45
N ALA A 141 -14.64 9.77 -13.46
CA ALA A 141 -14.10 10.33 -12.20
C ALA A 141 -14.63 11.74 -11.95
N LYS A 142 -15.23 12.41 -13.01
CA LYS A 142 -15.73 13.80 -12.88
C LYS A 142 -17.14 13.80 -12.26
N LYS A 143 -17.73 12.64 -12.11
CA LYS A 143 -19.10 12.64 -11.57
C LYS A 143 -19.12 13.17 -10.12
N PRO A 144 -20.32 13.86 -9.82
CA PRO A 144 -20.43 14.46 -8.49
C PRO A 144 -20.23 13.41 -7.37
N LEU A 145 -19.45 13.91 -6.32
CA LEU A 145 -19.16 13.02 -5.18
C LEU A 145 -19.89 13.50 -3.92
N PRO A 146 -20.69 12.65 -3.41
CA PRO A 146 -21.44 13.05 -2.21
C PRO A 146 -20.50 13.39 -1.04
N THR A 147 -21.03 14.38 -0.29
CA THR A 147 -20.22 14.78 0.87
C THR A 147 -21.08 14.73 2.13
N TYR A 148 -20.47 14.98 3.28
CA TYR A 148 -21.22 14.89 4.56
C TYR A 148 -21.74 16.27 4.94
N ASN A 149 -21.47 17.31 4.04
CA ASN A 149 -21.88 18.68 4.35
C ASN A 149 -23.21 19.00 3.68
N SER A 150 -24.13 19.44 4.51
CA SER A 150 -25.48 19.75 3.96
C SER A 150 -25.44 20.99 3.07
N GLU A 151 -24.42 21.86 3.26
CA GLU A 151 -24.34 23.10 2.45
C GLU A 151 -23.61 22.84 1.13
N GLN A 152 -22.85 21.78 1.03
CA GLN A 152 -22.24 21.28 -0.22
C GLN A 152 -22.40 19.75 -0.29
N PRO A 153 -23.55 19.37 -0.60
CA PRO A 153 -23.89 17.93 -0.55
C PRO A 153 -23.16 17.13 -1.64
N PHE A 154 -22.58 18.00 -2.58
CA PHE A 154 -21.76 17.29 -3.58
C PHE A 154 -20.48 18.08 -3.83
N GLN A 155 -19.42 17.31 -3.92
CA GLN A 155 -18.16 17.84 -4.45
C GLN A 155 -18.03 17.49 -5.94
N HIS A 156 -17.60 18.56 -6.75
CA HIS A 156 -17.61 18.35 -8.22
C HIS A 156 -16.16 18.42 -8.73
N PRO A 157 -15.65 17.20 -9.02
CA PRO A 157 -14.31 17.21 -9.64
C PRO A 157 -14.33 17.81 -11.05
N GLN A 158 -13.10 18.22 -11.50
CA GLN A 158 -12.98 18.83 -12.85
C GLN A 158 -11.68 18.38 -13.49
N TYR A 159 -11.75 18.37 -14.87
CA TYR A 159 -10.50 18.00 -15.56
C TYR A 159 -10.44 18.68 -16.92
N GLU A 160 -9.18 18.64 -17.45
CA GLU A 160 -8.90 18.99 -18.86
C GLU A 160 -7.97 17.94 -19.47
N ILE A 161 -8.46 17.60 -20.69
CA ILE A 161 -7.64 16.54 -21.32
C ILE A 161 -7.21 17.03 -22.71
N ASN A 162 -5.88 16.94 -22.94
CA ASN A 162 -5.29 17.26 -24.26
C ASN A 162 -4.31 16.16 -24.65
N ILE A 163 -4.90 15.06 -25.13
CA ILE A 163 -4.00 13.91 -25.40
C ILE A 163 -4.35 13.36 -26.79
N ARG A 164 -3.40 12.73 -27.32
CA ARG A 164 -3.66 11.93 -28.53
C ARG A 164 -2.97 10.57 -28.41
N ARG A 165 -3.55 9.60 -29.08
CA ARG A 165 -2.96 8.25 -29.03
C ARG A 165 -1.75 8.15 -29.96
N VAL A 166 -0.70 7.49 -29.46
CA VAL A 166 0.50 7.32 -30.31
C VAL A 166 0.91 5.83 -30.23
N GLU A 167 1.14 5.22 -31.39
CA GLU A 167 1.60 3.81 -31.40
C GLU A 167 2.89 3.64 -30.60
N ALA A 168 2.93 2.72 -29.57
CA ALA A 168 4.11 2.48 -28.69
C ALA A 168 5.33 2.10 -29.54
N SER A 169 6.21 3.08 -30.01
CA SER A 169 7.45 2.67 -30.70
C SER A 169 8.22 1.62 -29.88
N LEU A 170 7.98 0.35 -29.98
CA LEU A 170 8.77 -0.79 -29.46
C LEU A 170 10.23 -0.67 -29.89
N GLN A 171 10.94 0.53 -29.94
CA GLN A 171 12.36 0.17 -30.18
C GLN A 171 13.21 0.79 -29.07
N PRO A 172 13.97 0.03 -28.27
CA PRO A 172 15.02 0.59 -27.40
C PRO A 172 16.18 1.18 -28.21
N SER A 173 16.27 2.53 -28.38
CA SER A 173 17.48 3.24 -28.84
C SER A 173 18.75 2.69 -28.17
N GLU A 174 19.34 1.57 -28.61
CA GLU A 174 20.77 1.19 -28.61
C GLU A 174 21.66 2.37 -29.05
N ALA A 175 22.08 3.25 -28.07
CA ALA A 175 23.43 3.81 -28.33
C ALA A 175 23.92 4.53 -27.07
N SER A 176 24.86 3.78 -26.22
CA SER A 176 26.30 4.11 -26.09
C SER A 176 26.91 3.29 -24.95
N ILE A 177 27.25 2.00 -25.21
CA ILE A 177 28.32 1.15 -24.62
C ILE A 177 29.68 1.73 -25.00
N HIS A 178 30.25 2.61 -24.21
CA HIS A 178 31.73 2.67 -24.12
C HIS A 178 32.24 1.68 -23.07
N SER A 179 32.74 0.53 -23.54
CA SER A 179 33.86 -0.43 -23.54
C SER A 179 35.03 0.07 -22.68
N SER A 180 35.18 -0.51 -21.49
CA SER A 180 36.60 -0.83 -21.16
C SER A 180 36.69 -2.24 -20.57
N ALA A 181 36.95 -3.19 -21.38
CA ALA A 181 37.71 -4.46 -21.40
C ALA A 181 38.84 -4.46 -20.37
N ILE A 182 38.71 -5.28 -19.31
CA ILE A 182 39.86 -5.87 -18.61
C ILE A 182 39.91 -7.37 -18.92
N PRO A 183 41.12 -7.94 -19.41
CA PRO A 183 41.44 -9.33 -19.79
C PRO A 183 41.36 -10.29 -18.61
N PRO A 184 41.22 -11.74 -18.91
CA PRO A 184 40.97 -12.75 -17.89
C PRO A 184 42.27 -13.20 -17.20
N LEU A 185 42.33 -13.13 -15.85
CA LEU A 185 43.34 -13.81 -15.00
C LEU A 185 42.83 -15.20 -14.60
N ALA A 186 43.43 -16.33 -15.12
CA ALA A 186 43.85 -17.70 -14.76
C ALA A 186 43.45 -18.05 -13.32
N PRO A 187 43.26 -19.47 -13.04
CA PRO A 187 42.48 -20.15 -11.99
C PRO A 187 43.31 -20.38 -10.71
N ALA A 188 42.84 -19.85 -9.55
CA ALA A 188 43.55 -20.14 -8.29
C ALA A 188 42.64 -20.96 -7.38
N ILE A 189 42.95 -22.31 -7.14
CA ILE A 189 43.30 -23.32 -6.13
C ILE A 189 42.32 -23.21 -4.94
N LYS A 190 41.40 -24.22 -4.93
CA LYS A 190 40.48 -24.70 -3.87
C LYS A 190 41.21 -24.94 -2.55
N PRO A 191 40.80 -24.22 -1.45
CA PRO A 191 41.29 -24.68 -0.14
C PRO A 191 40.36 -25.73 0.48
N PRO A 192 40.93 -26.69 1.34
CA PRO A 192 40.38 -27.95 1.87
C PRO A 192 39.14 -27.70 2.75
N LEU A 193 38.06 -28.40 2.38
CA LEU A 193 36.82 -28.78 3.08
C LEU A 193 37.11 -29.20 4.53
N ILE A 194 37.00 -28.22 5.44
CA ILE A 194 36.85 -28.49 6.90
C ILE A 194 35.36 -28.64 7.22
N LEU A 195 34.93 -29.90 7.28
CA LEU A 195 33.63 -30.32 7.83
C LEU A 195 33.46 -29.83 9.28
N PRO A 196 32.41 -29.01 9.57
CA PRO A 196 32.12 -28.81 11.00
C PRO A 196 31.48 -30.06 11.63
N PRO A 197 31.80 -30.36 12.91
CA PRO A 197 31.33 -31.47 13.74
C PRO A 197 29.79 -31.49 13.87
N GLN A 198 29.17 -32.58 13.37
CA GLN A 198 27.87 -33.22 13.64
C GLN A 198 27.42 -32.99 15.10
N ILE A 199 26.73 -31.85 15.34
CA ILE A 199 25.94 -31.65 16.57
C ILE A 199 24.62 -32.43 16.43
N GLU A 200 24.58 -33.69 16.80
CA GLU A 200 23.51 -34.50 17.40
C GLU A 200 22.42 -33.62 18.05
N ALA A 201 21.48 -33.08 17.22
CA ALA A 201 20.14 -32.56 17.50
C ALA A 201 19.40 -33.44 18.52
N GLU A 202 19.74 -33.32 19.78
CA GLU A 202 18.84 -33.55 20.95
C GLU A 202 17.49 -32.84 20.77
N LYS A 203 16.53 -33.39 19.97
CA LYS A 203 15.05 -33.31 20.00
C LYS A 203 14.54 -33.04 21.41
N GLN A 204 14.70 -31.79 21.83
CA GLN A 204 13.90 -31.26 22.95
C GLN A 204 12.48 -30.90 22.48
N SER A 205 11.64 -31.90 22.44
CA SER A 205 10.21 -32.09 22.78
C SER A 205 9.53 -30.75 23.10
N ALA A 206 9.32 -29.90 22.01
CA ALA A 206 8.29 -28.84 21.90
C ALA A 206 6.97 -29.27 22.56
N GLU A 207 6.85 -29.10 23.83
CA GLU A 207 5.52 -29.04 24.48
C GLU A 207 4.43 -28.58 23.51
N PRO A 208 3.46 -29.36 23.09
CA PRO A 208 2.36 -28.99 22.18
C PRO A 208 1.64 -27.72 22.65
N LEU A 209 2.01 -26.57 22.13
CA LEU A 209 1.26 -25.30 22.04
C LEU A 209 -0.23 -25.55 21.79
N VAL A 210 -1.04 -25.92 22.73
CA VAL A 210 -2.51 -25.85 22.77
C VAL A 210 -3.03 -25.08 21.55
N ALA A 211 -3.03 -25.57 20.33
CA ALA A 211 -3.86 -25.11 19.19
C ALA A 211 -5.30 -24.82 19.65
N HIS A 212 -5.50 -23.63 20.20
CA HIS A 212 -6.89 -23.26 20.56
C HIS A 212 -7.77 -23.23 19.31
N ASP A 213 -8.51 -24.37 19.05
CA ASP A 213 -9.54 -24.45 17.99
C ASP A 213 -10.32 -23.13 17.87
N ASP A 214 -9.92 -22.05 18.62
CA ASP A 214 -10.91 -20.96 18.64
C ASP A 214 -10.34 -19.72 17.93
N LEU A 215 -8.95 -19.75 17.46
CA LEU A 215 -8.41 -18.67 16.62
C LEU A 215 -7.59 -19.29 15.48
N SER A 216 -7.99 -18.92 14.29
CA SER A 216 -7.27 -19.49 13.14
C SER A 216 -6.69 -18.37 12.26
N ILE A 217 -5.50 -18.74 11.70
CA ILE A 217 -4.83 -17.77 10.81
C ILE A 217 -4.42 -18.50 9.53
N GLN A 218 -4.69 -17.75 8.41
CA GLN A 218 -4.32 -18.31 7.10
C GLN A 218 -3.73 -17.18 6.23
N VAL A 219 -2.86 -17.72 5.32
CA VAL A 219 -2.29 -16.70 4.40
C VAL A 219 -2.74 -17.04 2.98
N LEU A 220 -2.85 -15.94 2.21
CA LEU A 220 -3.25 -16.07 0.80
C LEU A 220 -2.32 -15.19 -0.05
N PRO A 221 -1.65 -15.77 -1.15
CA PRO A 221 -1.76 -17.21 -1.45
C PRO A 221 -0.90 -18.05 -0.49
N SER A 222 -1.18 -19.32 -0.53
CA SER A 222 -0.46 -20.18 0.43
C SER A 222 1.06 -20.18 0.13
N SER A 223 1.87 -20.21 1.16
CA SER A 223 3.35 -20.29 1.09
C SER A 223 3.79 -21.52 0.29
N PRO A 224 4.99 -21.39 -0.43
CA PRO A 224 6.05 -20.39 -0.19
C PRO A 224 5.82 -19.12 -1.03
N PHE A 225 6.38 -17.88 -0.51
CA PHE A 225 6.26 -16.61 -1.23
C PHE A 225 7.61 -16.25 -1.87
N HIS A 226 7.47 -15.62 -3.14
CA HIS A 226 8.66 -14.99 -3.75
C HIS A 226 8.69 -13.48 -3.50
N LEU A 227 9.95 -13.01 -3.50
CA LEU A 227 10.04 -11.54 -3.32
C LEU A 227 9.15 -10.81 -4.34
N GLY A 228 8.40 -9.80 -3.74
CA GLY A 228 7.52 -8.99 -4.62
C GLY A 228 6.08 -9.50 -4.59
N ASP A 229 5.95 -10.79 -4.11
CA ASP A 229 4.57 -11.29 -3.98
C ASP A 229 3.76 -10.45 -2.98
N THR A 230 2.48 -10.60 -3.18
CA THR A 230 1.60 -9.93 -2.18
C THR A 230 0.91 -11.00 -1.32
N MET A 231 0.90 -10.61 0.05
CA MET A 231 0.30 -11.56 1.01
C MET A 231 -0.92 -10.93 1.68
N ARG A 232 -1.95 -12.01 1.88
CA ARG A 232 -3.11 -11.62 2.72
C ARG A 232 -3.26 -12.61 3.88
N LEU A 233 -3.98 -11.91 4.92
CA LEU A 233 -4.16 -12.79 6.10
C LEU A 233 -5.66 -12.91 6.40
N LYS A 234 -6.01 -14.12 6.63
CA LYS A 234 -7.37 -14.36 7.17
C LYS A 234 -7.29 -14.92 8.60
N VAL A 235 -7.91 -14.10 9.41
CA VAL A 235 -7.90 -14.55 10.81
C VAL A 235 -9.35 -14.73 11.27
N ARG A 236 -9.58 -15.97 11.76
CA ARG A 236 -10.96 -16.24 12.24
C ARG A 236 -10.98 -16.45 13.76
N ASN A 237 -12.04 -15.72 14.31
CA ASN A 237 -12.32 -15.95 15.74
C ASN A 237 -13.41 -17.01 15.91
N GLY A 238 -12.94 -18.30 16.19
CA GLY A 238 -13.91 -19.42 16.36
C GLY A 238 -14.47 -19.49 17.78
N GLY A 239 -14.12 -18.56 18.64
CA GLY A 239 -14.58 -18.59 20.04
C GLY A 239 -16.03 -18.09 20.17
N ARG A 240 -16.39 -17.98 21.46
CA ARG A 240 -17.82 -17.64 21.69
C ARG A 240 -17.96 -16.17 22.08
N GLU A 241 -16.77 -15.55 22.22
CA GLU A 241 -16.90 -14.13 22.62
C GLU A 241 -16.11 -13.24 21.64
N LYS A 242 -16.62 -11.98 21.63
CA LYS A 242 -15.89 -10.95 20.86
C LYS A 242 -14.53 -10.64 21.49
N GLY A 243 -13.50 -10.36 20.59
CA GLY A 243 -12.16 -10.02 21.12
C GLY A 243 -11.47 -8.96 20.23
N TYR A 244 -10.32 -8.65 20.67
CA TYR A 244 -9.57 -7.61 19.93
C TYR A 244 -8.28 -8.21 19.38
N LEU A 245 -8.12 -8.05 18.00
CA LEU A 245 -7.11 -8.83 17.26
C LEU A 245 -5.86 -7.98 17.05
N LEU A 246 -4.76 -8.68 17.27
CA LEU A 246 -3.45 -8.11 16.91
C LEU A 246 -2.67 -9.16 16.11
N VAL A 247 -1.91 -8.57 15.09
CA VAL A 247 -1.15 -9.53 14.26
C VAL A 247 0.26 -8.97 14.06
N TRP A 248 1.27 -9.88 14.25
CA TRP A 248 2.67 -9.47 14.01
C TRP A 248 3.29 -10.41 12.97
N ASP A 249 4.28 -9.76 12.22
CA ASP A 249 5.16 -10.56 11.37
C ASP A 249 6.57 -10.60 11.97
N ILE A 250 7.06 -11.86 12.04
CA ILE A 250 8.47 -12.02 12.44
C ILE A 250 9.25 -12.59 11.26
N ASN A 251 10.21 -11.69 10.75
CA ASN A 251 10.86 -12.18 9.53
C ASN A 251 12.04 -13.11 9.88
N SER A 252 12.71 -13.65 8.85
CA SER A 252 13.75 -14.69 9.06
C SER A 252 14.94 -14.14 9.84
N ALA A 253 15.04 -12.86 9.90
CA ALA A 253 16.16 -12.29 10.67
C ALA A 253 15.73 -12.01 12.12
N GLY A 254 14.51 -12.35 12.45
CA GLY A 254 14.05 -12.20 13.86
C GLY A 254 13.45 -10.82 14.13
N GLN A 255 13.22 -10.03 13.05
CA GLN A 255 12.60 -8.70 13.26
C GLN A 255 11.07 -8.83 13.37
N ILE A 256 10.53 -8.04 14.38
CA ILE A 256 9.07 -8.12 14.61
C ILE A 256 8.42 -6.83 14.09
N THR A 257 7.37 -7.06 13.28
CA THR A 257 6.61 -5.89 12.79
C THR A 257 5.11 -6.12 13.01
N ARG A 258 4.52 -5.04 13.51
CA ARG A 258 3.05 -5.17 13.69
C ARG A 258 2.33 -4.87 12.37
N ILE A 259 1.52 -5.93 12.08
CA ILE A 259 0.83 -5.77 10.77
C ILE A 259 -0.60 -5.28 11.01
N PHE A 260 -1.11 -5.60 12.34
CA PHE A 260 -2.50 -5.20 12.67
C PHE A 260 -2.64 -5.12 14.20
N PRO A 261 -3.41 -4.04 14.63
CA PRO A 261 -3.87 -2.86 13.89
C PRO A 261 -2.70 -1.95 13.50
N ASN A 262 -2.85 -1.23 12.41
CA ASN A 262 -1.83 -0.26 11.96
C ASN A 262 -2.48 1.07 11.58
N GLN A 263 -1.67 1.98 11.04
CA GLN A 263 -2.14 3.35 10.77
C GLN A 263 -3.24 3.36 9.70
N PHE A 264 -3.37 2.26 9.04
CA PHE A 264 -4.35 2.23 7.93
C PHE A 264 -5.62 1.50 8.33
N ASP A 265 -5.48 0.56 9.26
CA ASP A 265 -6.65 -0.20 9.75
C ASP A 265 -6.56 -0.34 11.28
N GLN A 266 -7.50 0.55 11.91
CA GLN A 266 -7.31 0.65 13.38
C GLN A 266 -8.43 -0.08 14.12
N LYS A 267 -9.41 -0.59 13.30
CA LYS A 267 -10.51 -1.29 14.02
C LYS A 267 -10.09 -2.74 14.33
N HIS A 268 -9.88 -3.00 15.50
CA HIS A 268 -9.21 -4.28 15.84
C HIS A 268 -10.16 -5.16 16.65
N ALA A 269 -11.51 -4.73 16.64
CA ALA A 269 -12.50 -5.62 17.28
C ALA A 269 -12.88 -6.75 16.31
N LEU A 270 -12.94 -7.96 16.85
CA LEU A 270 -13.32 -9.12 16.03
C LEU A 270 -14.36 -9.96 16.77
N GLY A 271 -15.56 -9.95 16.16
CA GLY A 271 -16.70 -10.65 16.81
C GLY A 271 -16.48 -12.18 16.81
N ALA A 272 -17.29 -12.88 17.70
CA ALA A 272 -17.25 -14.37 17.75
C ALA A 272 -17.72 -14.96 16.42
N GLY A 273 -16.93 -15.90 15.91
CA GLY A 273 -17.30 -16.60 14.64
C GLY A 273 -16.97 -15.77 13.41
N LYS A 274 -16.42 -14.55 13.67
CA LYS A 274 -16.18 -13.68 12.50
C LYS A 274 -14.74 -13.83 12.03
N THR A 275 -14.58 -13.51 10.77
CA THR A 275 -13.24 -13.58 10.16
C THR A 275 -12.83 -12.19 9.67
N LYS A 276 -11.57 -11.97 9.91
CA LYS A 276 -11.00 -10.70 9.42
C LYS A 276 -9.92 -10.99 8.37
N THR A 277 -10.06 -10.31 7.25
CA THR A 277 -8.99 -10.41 6.24
C THR A 277 -8.14 -9.13 6.24
N ILE A 278 -6.81 -9.33 6.19
CA ILE A 278 -5.86 -8.21 6.33
C ILE A 278 -4.86 -8.30 5.16
N PRO A 279 -4.70 -7.29 4.42
CA PRO A 279 -5.62 -6.14 4.38
C PRO A 279 -6.97 -6.51 3.74
N GLU A 280 -8.11 -5.88 4.31
CA GLU A 280 -9.49 -6.17 3.88
C GLU A 280 -9.69 -5.85 2.39
N ASN A 281 -8.64 -5.00 1.87
CA ASN A 281 -8.77 -4.63 0.44
C ASN A 281 -7.54 -5.13 -0.33
N ALA A 282 -7.49 -6.41 -0.76
CA ALA A 282 -6.37 -7.06 -1.50
C ALA A 282 -6.31 -6.55 -2.94
N TYR A 283 -7.25 -5.48 -3.31
CA TYR A 283 -7.27 -5.37 -4.79
C TYR A 283 -7.15 -3.90 -5.19
N SER A 284 -6.49 -3.03 -4.17
CA SER A 284 -6.07 -1.64 -4.45
C SER A 284 -4.54 -1.58 -4.55
N GLY A 285 -3.85 -2.91 -4.92
CA GLY A 285 -2.40 -2.62 -4.94
C GLY A 285 -1.82 -2.45 -3.53
N PHE A 286 -2.67 -2.71 -2.44
CA PHE A 286 -2.17 -2.54 -1.06
C PHE A 286 -2.18 -3.89 -0.34
N GLY A 287 -1.45 -4.93 -0.88
CA GLY A 287 -1.13 -6.19 -0.19
C GLY A 287 0.29 -6.14 0.42
N PHE A 288 0.39 -6.84 1.62
CA PHE A 288 1.76 -6.87 2.17
C PHE A 288 2.75 -7.45 1.15
N THR A 289 3.58 -6.52 0.62
CA THR A 289 4.57 -7.00 -0.37
C THR A 289 5.73 -7.71 0.36
N ILE A 290 5.93 -8.92 -0.24
CA ILE A 290 7.01 -9.72 0.38
C ILE A 290 8.36 -9.11 -0.02
N VAL A 291 9.16 -8.80 1.13
CA VAL A 291 10.48 -8.19 0.85
C VAL A 291 11.54 -9.00 1.61
N GLU A 292 12.76 -8.77 1.33
CA GLU A 292 13.85 -9.44 2.07
C GLU A 292 13.69 -9.25 3.57
N PRO A 293 14.25 -10.25 4.30
CA PRO A 293 15.19 -11.33 3.91
C PRO A 293 14.45 -12.63 3.58
N VAL A 294 15.08 -13.41 2.65
CA VAL A 294 14.52 -14.75 2.33
C VAL A 294 14.80 -15.70 3.51
N GLY A 295 13.80 -16.56 3.66
CA GLY A 295 14.01 -17.52 4.77
C GLY A 295 12.70 -17.75 5.52
N GLN A 296 12.85 -18.40 6.62
CA GLN A 296 11.65 -18.80 7.39
C GLN A 296 11.15 -17.62 8.25
N SER A 297 9.81 -17.37 8.06
CA SER A 297 9.16 -16.28 8.84
C SER A 297 7.92 -16.83 9.57
N VAL A 298 7.48 -15.99 10.58
CA VAL A 298 6.33 -16.48 11.35
C VAL A 298 5.32 -15.32 11.49
N LEU A 299 4.02 -15.72 11.27
CA LEU A 299 2.93 -14.79 11.62
C LEU A 299 2.32 -15.16 12.97
N VAL A 300 2.07 -14.03 13.67
CA VAL A 300 1.49 -14.29 15.00
C VAL A 300 0.15 -13.53 15.11
N ALA A 301 -0.93 -14.33 15.39
CA ALA A 301 -2.23 -13.69 15.69
C ALA A 301 -2.56 -13.83 17.19
N LEU A 302 -2.96 -12.63 17.68
CA LEU A 302 -3.30 -12.61 19.13
C LEU A 302 -4.70 -12.01 19.31
N LEU A 303 -5.52 -12.77 19.98
CA LEU A 303 -6.85 -12.24 20.34
C LEU A 303 -6.96 -12.04 21.85
N VAL A 304 -7.27 -10.77 22.21
CA VAL A 304 -7.30 -10.47 23.67
C VAL A 304 -8.67 -9.89 24.01
N LYS A 305 -8.90 -9.76 25.31
CA LYS A 305 -10.16 -9.11 25.77
C LYS A 305 -10.02 -7.59 25.78
N LYS A 306 -11.19 -6.92 25.85
CA LYS A 306 -11.21 -5.44 25.74
C LYS A 306 -10.31 -4.78 26.77
N HIS A 307 -10.28 -5.24 28.05
CA HIS A 307 -9.50 -4.53 29.09
C HIS A 307 -8.00 -4.77 28.91
N GLN A 308 -7.57 -5.79 28.04
CA GLN A 308 -6.14 -6.11 27.87
C GLN A 308 -5.56 -5.44 26.61
N VAL A 309 -6.44 -4.93 25.76
CA VAL A 309 -5.97 -4.48 24.42
C VAL A 309 -5.06 -3.26 24.57
N GLN A 310 -5.48 -2.36 25.45
CA GLN A 310 -4.66 -1.13 25.54
C GLN A 310 -3.26 -1.46 26.10
N THR A 311 -3.16 -2.44 26.95
CA THR A 311 -1.84 -2.85 27.49
C THR A 311 -0.93 -3.35 26.36
N VAL A 312 -1.49 -4.13 25.50
CA VAL A 312 -0.65 -4.70 24.43
C VAL A 312 -0.30 -3.61 23.40
N LEU A 313 -1.26 -2.70 23.12
CA LEU A 313 -1.00 -1.66 22.11
C LEU A 313 0.04 -0.66 22.58
N SER A 314 0.15 -0.50 23.87
CA SER A 314 1.09 0.52 24.40
C SER A 314 2.50 -0.06 24.50
N GLU A 315 2.62 -1.34 24.36
CA GLU A 315 3.96 -1.93 24.49
C GLU A 315 4.67 -1.94 23.12
N ARG A 316 5.90 -1.67 23.22
CA ARG A 316 6.65 -1.67 21.94
C ARG A 316 7.36 -3.02 21.77
N PHE A 317 6.74 -3.94 21.13
CA PHE A 317 7.33 -5.28 20.94
C PHE A 317 8.20 -5.30 19.68
N GLU A 318 8.17 -4.20 18.82
CA GLU A 318 8.87 -4.13 17.52
C GLU A 318 10.34 -3.79 17.72
N GLY A 319 10.70 -3.62 18.93
CA GLY A 319 12.11 -3.30 19.22
C GLY A 319 12.87 -4.55 19.69
N LEU A 320 12.20 -5.72 19.74
CA LEU A 320 12.83 -6.95 20.25
C LEU A 320 13.61 -7.62 19.11
N GLU A 321 14.95 -7.46 19.14
CA GLU A 321 15.74 -8.09 18.06
C GLU A 321 16.21 -9.48 18.49
N ALA A 322 16.05 -10.39 17.59
CA ALA A 322 16.56 -11.76 17.84
C ALA A 322 17.21 -12.31 16.57
N PRO A 323 18.12 -13.32 16.76
CA PRO A 323 18.93 -13.80 15.62
C PRO A 323 18.10 -14.66 14.66
N SER A 324 16.85 -15.08 15.18
CA SER A 324 15.99 -15.87 14.26
C SER A 324 14.52 -15.65 14.62
N ALA A 325 13.68 -16.08 13.63
CA ALA A 325 12.22 -15.93 13.85
C ALA A 325 11.76 -16.75 15.08
N ALA A 326 12.36 -17.89 15.28
CA ALA A 326 11.96 -18.74 16.41
C ALA A 326 12.31 -18.09 17.76
N GLN A 327 13.49 -17.57 17.80
CA GLN A 327 13.89 -16.92 19.08
C GLN A 327 13.07 -15.64 19.33
N ALA A 328 12.81 -14.91 18.24
CA ALA A 328 11.96 -13.70 18.42
C ALA A 328 10.55 -14.10 18.89
N LEU A 329 10.04 -15.17 18.34
CA LEU A 329 8.69 -15.62 18.76
C LEU A 329 8.70 -16.00 20.24
N GLN A 330 9.76 -16.72 20.67
CA GLN A 330 9.83 -17.09 22.10
C GLN A 330 9.88 -15.85 22.99
N ARG A 331 10.62 -14.86 22.60
CA ARG A 331 10.70 -13.63 23.42
C ARG A 331 9.36 -12.89 23.44
N LEU A 332 8.76 -12.84 22.20
CA LEU A 332 7.45 -12.15 22.16
C LEU A 332 6.44 -12.88 23.07
N ARG A 333 6.48 -14.21 23.06
CA ARG A 333 5.54 -14.98 23.92
C ARG A 333 5.81 -14.71 25.39
N GLY A 334 7.06 -14.74 25.72
CA GLY A 334 7.44 -14.46 27.12
C GLY A 334 6.94 -13.10 27.60
N GLN A 335 7.10 -12.09 26.75
CA GLN A 335 6.67 -10.73 27.16
C GLN A 335 5.14 -10.63 27.25
N LEU A 336 4.51 -11.32 26.31
CA LEU A 336 3.03 -11.27 26.37
C LEU A 336 2.52 -11.96 27.64
N LYS A 337 3.20 -13.04 28.00
CA LYS A 337 2.75 -13.74 29.22
C LYS A 337 3.03 -12.89 30.47
N GLN A 338 4.12 -12.25 30.44
CA GLN A 338 4.46 -11.38 31.57
C GLN A 338 3.45 -10.23 31.72
N LYS A 339 2.96 -9.73 30.56
CA LYS A 339 2.12 -8.51 30.64
C LYS A 339 0.65 -8.88 30.79
N LEU A 340 0.32 -10.01 30.18
CA LEU A 340 -1.14 -10.25 30.13
C LEU A 340 -1.50 -11.39 31.08
N GLY A 341 -0.44 -12.02 31.68
CA GLY A 341 -0.72 -13.21 32.51
C GLY A 341 -0.95 -14.47 31.66
N GLU A 342 -1.31 -15.65 32.30
CA GLU A 342 -1.29 -16.95 31.59
C GLU A 342 -2.69 -17.27 31.05
N ASN A 343 -3.79 -16.37 31.40
CA ASN A 343 -5.15 -16.73 30.91
C ASN A 343 -5.83 -15.51 30.28
N GLY A 344 -6.78 -15.89 29.33
CA GLY A 344 -7.68 -14.78 28.96
C GLY A 344 -7.33 -14.21 27.57
N TRP A 345 -6.31 -14.86 26.85
CA TRP A 345 -6.08 -14.47 25.45
C TRP A 345 -5.76 -15.70 24.61
N LEU A 346 -6.01 -15.55 23.38
CA LEU A 346 -5.70 -16.66 22.44
C LEU A 346 -4.60 -16.24 21.46
N MET A 347 -3.75 -17.26 21.19
CA MET A 347 -2.67 -16.96 20.23
C MET A 347 -2.51 -18.13 19.26
N ASN A 348 -2.36 -17.75 18.02
CA ASN A 348 -2.01 -18.76 17.01
C ASN A 348 -0.92 -18.23 16.08
N THR A 349 -0.09 -19.26 15.60
CA THR A 349 1.02 -18.82 14.71
C THR A 349 0.97 -19.62 13.41
N LEU A 350 1.55 -18.97 12.40
CA LEU A 350 1.63 -19.65 11.09
C LEU A 350 3.01 -19.42 10.48
N ASP A 351 3.67 -20.59 10.23
CA ASP A 351 4.98 -20.45 9.56
C ASP A 351 4.79 -20.30 8.04
N TYR A 352 5.68 -19.39 7.48
CA TYR A 352 5.70 -19.31 6.01
C TYR A 352 7.12 -19.04 5.53
N ASP A 353 7.34 -19.39 4.19
CA ASP A 353 8.72 -19.27 3.66
C ASP A 353 8.76 -18.24 2.52
N ILE A 354 9.91 -17.50 2.55
CA ILE A 354 10.16 -16.58 1.42
C ILE A 354 11.37 -17.12 0.65
N VAL A 355 11.01 -17.32 -0.67
CA VAL A 355 12.11 -17.87 -1.49
C VAL A 355 12.45 -16.88 -2.61
N ASP A 356 13.67 -17.01 -3.18
CA ASP A 356 14.05 -16.12 -4.30
C ASP A 356 13.31 -16.50 -5.58
#